data_AF-A0A4S3LH86-F1
#
_entry.id   AF-A0A4S3LH86-F1
#
_cell.length_a   1.000
_cell.length_b   1.000
_cell.length_c   1.000
_cell.angle_alpha   90.00
_cell.angle_beta   90.00
_cell.angle_gamma   90.00
#
_symmetry.space_group_name_H-M   'P 1'
#
loop_
_entity.id
_entity.type
_entity.pdbx_description
1 polymer ?
#
loop_
_entity_poly.entity_id
_entity_poly.type
_entity_poly.pdbx_seq_one_letter_code
_entity_poly.pdbx_strand_id
1 'polypeptide(L)'
;QQLALTQWGADYFDPNSNAEAFCSNPDNTDAAKSRTLAWRCSWQDKSISDLSTKALKESDPATRIKLYEELQTRHMENSPFIIMLQPTNTAACRNVISGVALTVMNTSPYEKVVKA
;
A
#
# COMPACT_ATOMS: atom_id res chain seq x y z
N GLN A 1 12.75 -18.77 -12.19
CA GLN A 1 12.23 -17.73 -11.27
C GLN A 1 11.76 -16.56 -12.11
N GLN A 2 10.55 -16.08 -11.87
CA GLN A 2 10.03 -14.86 -12.51
C GLN A 2 9.93 -13.81 -11.40
N LEU A 3 10.62 -12.69 -11.56
CA LEU A 3 10.58 -11.53 -10.66
C LEU A 3 10.03 -10.36 -11.45
N ALA A 4 9.17 -9.56 -10.82
CA ALA A 4 8.65 -8.33 -11.38
C ALA A 4 8.98 -7.17 -10.46
N LEU A 5 9.45 -6.06 -11.03
CA LEU A 5 9.57 -4.80 -10.33
C LEU A 5 8.27 -4.03 -10.48
N THR A 6 7.59 -3.76 -9.37
CA THR A 6 6.32 -3.03 -9.36
C THR A 6 6.35 -1.91 -8.34
N GLN A 7 5.56 -0.87 -8.58
CA GLN A 7 5.33 0.21 -7.63
C GLN A 7 3.89 0.11 -7.11
N TRP A 8 3.70 0.47 -5.83
CA TRP A 8 2.40 0.60 -5.19
C TRP A 8 2.27 1.99 -4.56
N GLY A 9 1.04 2.42 -4.31
CA GLY A 9 0.72 3.65 -3.59
C GLY A 9 -0.54 3.42 -2.76
N ALA A 10 -0.62 4.04 -1.59
CA ALA A 10 -1.81 3.92 -0.75
C ALA A 10 -3.01 4.63 -1.41
N ASP A 11 -4.15 3.97 -1.38
CA ASP A 11 -5.44 4.48 -1.87
C ASP A 11 -6.15 5.37 -0.84
N TYR A 12 -5.82 5.22 0.44
CA TYR A 12 -6.36 6.02 1.54
C TYR A 12 -5.40 6.08 2.74
N PHE A 13 -5.59 7.06 3.63
CA PHE A 13 -4.76 7.28 4.82
C PHE A 13 -5.08 6.34 5.98
N ASP A 14 -4.91 5.05 5.75
CA ASP A 14 -4.93 4.03 6.81
C ASP A 14 -3.96 2.90 6.43
N PRO A 15 -3.21 2.31 7.39
CA PRO A 15 -2.28 1.21 7.10
C PRO A 15 -2.93 0.02 6.37
N ASN A 16 -4.24 -0.19 6.52
CA ASN A 16 -4.97 -1.23 5.82
C ASN A 16 -4.91 -1.09 4.30
N SER A 17 -4.74 0.14 3.76
CA SER A 17 -4.62 0.35 2.32
C SER A 17 -3.46 -0.45 1.71
N ASN A 18 -2.37 -0.62 2.46
CA ASN A 18 -1.27 -1.49 2.07
C ASN A 18 -1.48 -2.91 2.59
N ALA A 19 -1.90 -3.08 3.85
CA ALA A 19 -2.04 -4.40 4.45
C ALA A 19 -2.97 -5.32 3.65
N GLU A 20 -4.13 -4.83 3.18
CA GLU A 20 -5.03 -5.62 2.35
C GLU A 20 -4.36 -6.07 1.05
N ALA A 21 -3.71 -5.16 0.33
CA ALA A 21 -3.07 -5.45 -0.95
C ALA A 21 -1.96 -6.51 -0.82
N PHE A 22 -1.11 -6.39 0.20
CA PHE A 22 0.09 -7.21 0.35
C PHE A 22 -0.09 -8.44 1.23
N CYS A 23 -1.07 -8.48 2.14
CA CYS A 23 -1.22 -9.53 3.15
C CYS A 23 -2.49 -10.37 3.00
N SER A 24 -3.52 -9.89 2.29
CA SER A 24 -4.80 -10.58 2.19
C SER A 24 -4.86 -11.48 0.96
N ASN A 25 -5.02 -12.79 1.17
CA ASN A 25 -5.33 -13.75 0.10
C ASN A 25 -6.24 -14.88 0.63
N PRO A 26 -7.54 -14.61 0.89
CA PRO A 26 -8.44 -15.59 1.48
C PRO A 26 -8.81 -16.75 0.54
N ASP A 27 -8.69 -16.54 -0.77
CA ASP A 27 -8.97 -17.53 -1.82
C ASP A 27 -7.94 -17.36 -2.93
N ASN A 28 -7.06 -18.35 -3.10
CA ASN A 28 -5.99 -18.32 -4.10
C ASN A 28 -6.37 -19.07 -5.41
N THR A 29 -7.67 -19.32 -5.62
CA THR A 29 -8.16 -19.96 -6.84
C THR A 29 -8.55 -18.92 -7.89
N ASP A 30 -8.81 -19.36 -9.12
CA ASP A 30 -9.29 -18.48 -10.20
C ASP A 30 -10.68 -17.88 -9.92
N ALA A 31 -11.44 -18.49 -9.00
CA ALA A 31 -12.74 -18.03 -8.55
C ALA A 31 -12.68 -16.89 -7.51
N ALA A 32 -11.47 -16.50 -7.10
CA ALA A 32 -11.25 -15.46 -6.10
C ALA A 32 -11.97 -14.16 -6.47
N LYS A 33 -12.78 -13.65 -5.53
CA LYS A 33 -13.49 -12.37 -5.67
C LYS A 33 -12.55 -11.17 -5.64
N SER A 34 -11.43 -11.29 -4.93
CA SER A 34 -10.40 -10.26 -4.82
C SER A 34 -9.06 -10.83 -5.26
N ARG A 35 -8.36 -10.12 -6.15
CA ARG A 35 -7.06 -10.50 -6.72
C ARG A 35 -5.98 -9.49 -6.31
N THR A 36 -5.67 -9.51 -5.01
CA THR A 36 -4.66 -8.67 -4.35
C THR A 36 -3.24 -8.94 -4.87
N LEU A 37 -2.24 -8.18 -4.42
CA LEU A 37 -0.85 -8.48 -4.79
C LEU A 37 -0.40 -9.84 -4.25
N ALA A 38 -0.83 -10.19 -3.02
CA ALA A 38 -0.58 -11.52 -2.47
C ALA A 38 -1.11 -12.64 -3.40
N TRP A 39 -2.32 -12.49 -3.93
CA TRP A 39 -2.90 -13.41 -4.91
C TRP A 39 -2.10 -13.46 -6.23
N ARG A 40 -1.66 -12.30 -6.75
CA ARG A 40 -0.85 -12.23 -7.98
C ARG A 40 0.48 -12.97 -7.84
N CYS A 41 1.01 -13.07 -6.63
CA CYS A 41 2.21 -13.85 -6.30
C CYS A 41 1.89 -15.30 -5.92
N SER A 42 0.63 -15.73 -6.02
CA SER A 42 0.13 -17.02 -5.55
C SER A 42 0.52 -17.33 -4.11
N TRP A 43 0.65 -16.30 -3.28
CA TRP A 43 1.09 -16.41 -1.89
C TRP A 43 -0.09 -16.29 -0.94
N GLN A 44 -0.27 -17.30 -0.10
CA GLN A 44 -1.34 -17.38 0.87
C GLN A 44 -0.76 -17.80 2.24
N ASP A 45 -0.86 -16.90 3.21
CA ASP A 45 -0.56 -17.18 4.62
C ASP A 45 -1.78 -16.77 5.46
N LYS A 46 -2.45 -17.79 6.01
CA LYS A 46 -3.67 -17.56 6.79
C LYS A 46 -3.40 -16.73 8.05
N SER A 47 -2.27 -16.92 8.70
CA SER A 47 -1.94 -16.20 9.94
C SER A 47 -1.74 -14.70 9.69
N ILE A 48 -1.08 -14.37 8.59
CA ILE A 48 -0.86 -12.98 8.16
C ILE A 48 -2.18 -12.35 7.67
N SER A 49 -2.98 -13.07 6.89
CA SER A 49 -4.32 -12.60 6.46
C SER A 49 -5.26 -12.34 7.65
N ASP A 50 -5.28 -13.23 8.63
CA ASP A 50 -6.09 -13.07 9.84
C ASP A 50 -5.60 -11.88 10.68
N LEU A 51 -4.28 -11.71 10.82
CA LEU A 51 -3.69 -10.57 11.54
C LEU A 51 -4.00 -9.23 10.86
N SER A 52 -3.93 -9.16 9.53
CA SER A 52 -4.35 -7.98 8.76
C SER A 52 -5.82 -7.64 9.03
N THR A 53 -6.70 -8.65 9.03
CA THR A 53 -8.13 -8.46 9.31
C THR A 53 -8.37 -8.01 10.75
N LYS A 54 -7.62 -8.56 11.71
CA LYS A 54 -7.68 -8.18 13.12
C LYS A 54 -7.23 -6.72 13.31
N ALA A 55 -6.12 -6.32 12.70
CA ALA A 55 -5.60 -4.96 12.77
C ALA A 55 -6.58 -3.94 12.18
N LEU A 56 -7.23 -4.26 11.05
CA LEU A 56 -8.28 -3.43 10.47
C LEU A 56 -9.47 -3.21 11.41
N LYS A 57 -9.88 -4.25 12.15
CA LYS A 57 -11.03 -4.20 13.05
C LYS A 57 -10.72 -3.66 14.45
N GLU A 58 -9.45 -3.41 14.76
CA GLU A 58 -9.04 -2.87 16.06
C GLU A 58 -9.34 -1.37 16.16
N SER A 59 -10.12 -1.01 17.18
CA SER A 59 -10.55 0.37 17.43
C SER A 59 -9.57 1.17 18.28
N ASP A 60 -8.83 0.53 19.19
CA ASP A 60 -7.86 1.20 20.05
C ASP A 60 -6.59 1.53 19.25
N PRO A 61 -6.20 2.82 19.14
CA PRO A 61 -5.05 3.20 18.31
C PRO A 61 -3.73 2.58 18.77
N ALA A 62 -3.49 2.48 20.07
CA ALA A 62 -2.24 1.94 20.61
C ALA A 62 -2.10 0.45 20.32
N THR A 63 -3.19 -0.29 20.44
CA THR A 63 -3.25 -1.72 20.09
C THR A 63 -3.16 -1.91 18.59
N ARG A 64 -3.85 -1.09 17.79
CA ARG A 64 -3.81 -1.15 16.33
C ARG A 64 -2.41 -0.94 15.78
N ILE A 65 -1.64 0.02 16.34
CA ILE A 65 -0.22 0.24 15.98
C ILE A 65 0.59 -1.03 16.20
N LYS A 66 0.50 -1.65 17.38
CA LYS A 66 1.25 -2.88 17.71
C LYS A 66 0.91 -4.04 16.77
N LEU A 67 -0.38 -4.19 16.43
CA LEU A 67 -0.82 -5.22 15.48
C LEU A 67 -0.23 -5.00 14.09
N TYR A 68 -0.16 -3.75 13.62
CA TYR A 68 0.47 -3.44 12.33
C TYR A 68 2.00 -3.57 12.35
N GLU A 69 2.67 -3.27 13.46
CA GLU A 69 4.11 -3.54 13.63
C GLU A 69 4.42 -5.04 13.56
N GLU A 70 3.62 -5.85 14.25
CA GLU A 70 3.72 -7.31 14.19
C GLU A 70 3.47 -7.83 12.77
N LEU A 71 2.42 -7.32 12.10
CA LEU A 71 2.09 -7.69 10.74
C LEU A 71 3.23 -7.37 9.76
N GLN A 72 3.80 -6.17 9.85
CA GLN A 72 4.92 -5.74 9.01
C GLN A 72 6.13 -6.65 9.20
N THR A 73 6.47 -6.98 10.45
CA THR A 73 7.60 -7.87 10.77
C THR A 73 7.39 -9.25 10.13
N ARG A 74 6.23 -9.87 10.36
CA ARG A 74 5.92 -11.20 9.81
C ARG A 74 5.88 -11.21 8.29
N HIS A 75 5.33 -10.15 7.68
CA HIS A 75 5.31 -10.02 6.23
C HIS A 75 6.73 -9.92 5.65
N MET A 76 7.60 -9.12 6.26
CA MET A 76 9.00 -8.99 5.82
C MET A 76 9.77 -10.31 5.94
N GLU A 77 9.47 -11.13 6.95
CA GLU A 77 10.17 -12.40 7.18
C GLU A 77 9.65 -13.57 6.31
N ASN A 78 8.35 -13.58 5.98
CA ASN A 78 7.69 -14.78 5.45
C ASN A 78 7.03 -14.60 4.07
N SER A 79 6.94 -13.36 3.56
CA SER A 79 6.31 -13.10 2.26
C SER A 79 7.31 -13.17 1.11
N PRO A 80 6.84 -13.33 -0.15
CA PRO A 80 7.70 -13.31 -1.32
C PRO A 80 8.02 -11.88 -1.81
N PHE A 81 7.70 -10.84 -1.02
CA PHE A 81 7.90 -9.46 -1.40
C PHE A 81 9.23 -8.92 -0.89
N ILE A 82 9.91 -8.14 -1.73
CA ILE A 82 11.10 -7.39 -1.36
C ILE A 82 10.74 -5.91 -1.45
N ILE A 83 10.55 -5.27 -0.29
CA ILE A 83 10.31 -3.83 -0.21
C ILE A 83 11.66 -3.11 -0.28
N MET A 84 11.85 -2.26 -1.30
CA MET A 84 13.15 -1.62 -1.58
C MET A 84 13.18 -0.13 -1.28
N LEU A 85 12.25 0.63 -1.85
CA LEU A 85 12.30 2.10 -1.88
C LEU A 85 10.91 2.70 -1.73
N GLN A 86 10.84 3.91 -1.17
CA GLN A 86 9.67 4.76 -1.21
C GLN A 86 9.94 5.93 -2.15
N PRO A 87 9.20 6.07 -3.27
CA PRO A 87 9.43 7.16 -4.22
C PRO A 87 9.09 8.51 -3.60
N THR A 88 9.87 9.53 -3.95
CA THR A 88 9.53 10.93 -3.66
C THR A 88 9.06 11.60 -4.95
N ASN A 89 7.89 12.26 -4.90
CA ASN A 89 7.35 12.97 -6.05
C ASN A 89 8.13 14.27 -6.27
N THR A 90 8.62 14.47 -7.50
CA THR A 90 9.34 15.68 -7.92
C THR A 90 8.70 16.22 -9.19
N ALA A 91 8.46 17.53 -9.26
CA ALA A 91 7.95 18.19 -10.45
C ALA A 91 8.84 19.38 -10.82
N ALA A 92 9.29 19.39 -12.08
CA ALA A 92 9.96 20.55 -12.67
C ALA A 92 8.93 21.40 -13.40
N CYS A 93 8.85 22.68 -13.03
CA CYS A 93 7.92 23.64 -13.62
C CYS A 93 8.67 24.78 -14.30
N ARG A 94 8.09 25.37 -15.35
CA ARG A 94 8.63 26.61 -15.93
C ARG A 94 8.55 27.71 -14.86
N ASN A 95 9.52 28.62 -14.82
CA ASN A 95 9.59 29.70 -13.82
C ASN A 95 8.36 30.63 -13.78
N VAL A 96 7.58 30.70 -14.87
CA VAL A 96 6.32 31.46 -14.96
C VAL A 96 5.11 30.67 -14.47
N ILE A 97 5.27 29.52 -13.84
CA ILE A 97 4.15 28.69 -13.35
C ILE A 97 4.17 28.71 -11.82
N SER A 98 3.01 29.01 -11.24
CA SER A 98 2.76 29.06 -9.80
C SER A 98 1.59 28.16 -9.40
N GLY A 99 1.52 27.79 -8.12
CA GLY A 99 0.39 27.04 -7.56
C GLY A 99 0.40 25.53 -7.79
N VAL A 100 1.50 24.97 -8.32
CA VAL A 100 1.70 23.52 -8.42
C VAL A 100 1.89 22.94 -7.02
N ALA A 101 1.00 22.03 -6.65
CA ALA A 101 1.06 21.30 -5.38
C ALA A 101 1.20 19.79 -5.65
N LEU A 102 2.27 19.21 -5.12
CA LEU A 102 2.43 17.77 -5.02
C LEU A 102 1.85 17.32 -3.68
N THR A 103 0.79 16.53 -3.74
CA THR A 103 0.16 15.95 -2.57
C THR A 103 0.59 14.48 -2.42
N VAL A 104 0.41 13.96 -1.21
CA VAL A 104 0.73 12.56 -0.87
C VAL A 104 -0.21 11.57 -1.56
N MET A 105 -1.45 11.98 -1.83
CA MET A 105 -2.38 11.29 -2.73
C MET A 105 -2.22 11.86 -4.14
N ASN A 106 -2.59 11.13 -5.19
CA ASN A 106 -2.51 11.63 -6.56
C ASN A 106 -3.63 12.66 -6.90
N THR A 107 -3.88 13.60 -5.99
CA THR A 107 -4.89 14.66 -6.08
C THR A 107 -4.20 16.01 -6.13
N SER A 108 -3.69 16.36 -7.31
CA SER A 108 -3.15 17.70 -7.55
C SER A 108 -4.31 18.66 -7.90
N PRO A 109 -4.48 19.77 -7.16
CA PRO A 109 -5.51 20.77 -7.44
C PRO A 109 -5.08 21.61 -8.66
N TYR A 110 -5.29 21.07 -9.86
CA TYR A 110 -4.91 21.71 -11.12
C TYR A 110 -5.55 23.09 -11.30
N GLU A 111 -6.71 23.32 -10.70
CA GLU A 111 -7.39 24.62 -10.68
C GLU A 111 -6.59 25.74 -9.99
N LYS A 112 -5.60 25.38 -9.15
CA LYS A 112 -4.70 26.34 -8.51
C LYS A 112 -3.47 26.66 -9.34
N VAL A 113 -3.21 25.91 -10.41
CA VAL A 113 -2.04 26.07 -11.26
C VAL A 113 -2.28 27.24 -12.23
N VAL A 114 -1.50 28.29 -12.07
CA VAL A 114 -1.64 29.53 -12.86
C VAL A 114 -0.30 29.98 -13.41
N LYS A 115 -0.36 30.84 -14.43
CA LYS A 115 0.82 31.62 -14.82
C LYS A 115 1.09 32.66 -13.72
N ALA A 116 2.33 32.70 -13.23
CA ALA A 116 2.83 33.68 -12.28
C ALA A 116 2.75 35.10 -12.82
#